data_AF-A0A8X7PS57-F1
#
_entry.id   AF-A0A8X7PS57-F1
#
_cell.length_a   1.000
_cell.length_b   1.000
_cell.length_c   1.000
_cell.angle_alpha   90.00
_cell.angle_beta   90.00
_cell.angle_gamma   90.00
#
_symmetry.space_group_name_H-M   'P 1'
#
loop_
_entity.id
_entity.type
_entity.pdbx_description
1 polymer ?
#
loop_
_entity_poly.entity_id
_entity_poly.type
_entity_poly.pdbx_seq_one_letter_code
_entity_poly.pdbx_strand_id
1 'polypeptide(L)'
;MWLPKLEYDDSEYSEEERYKLHSFIDFSLPLHKAPVIESLRLNFDVCNRFDPIYSDDIEKWVLTAVSRCVHELSVTLASMHYELAGLPSSLFTCKSLVILELTGKIFVNFPRMVFLPSLKFLILRLVEHNKDDNNTPFTLSVIVPSLQTLTLKISRGSDHSEGLVINTPSLKYFNILYYVEEYARDDDSNYSYYLEDTPKLEEADIESTYPDINKFVRSIRAVKRLSLCIRVNTEEALYHEGIVFDQLQHLKLCSCGSNWSKVLVRLLKDSPLLRDLEVYLNDDHTYSRVDAPVSWQNQLDCVPTCLLASLETFKWTVVYGSHEEIDLVKYILRNARCLKAAKILFRPPFCQQEEDKLEMAKQDLSLSFRGSKTCQLVFV
;
A
#
# COMPACT_ATOMS: atom_id res chain seq x y z
N MET A 1 22.19 -14.14 -28.69
CA MET A 1 20.78 -14.49 -28.94
C MET A 1 20.01 -13.21 -29.28
N TRP A 2 18.94 -13.26 -30.07
CA TRP A 2 18.03 -12.12 -30.31
C TRP A 2 16.77 -12.32 -29.47
N LEU A 3 16.91 -12.32 -28.14
CA LEU A 3 15.76 -12.44 -27.24
C LEU A 3 15.50 -11.06 -26.64
N PRO A 4 14.43 -10.36 -27.03
CA PRO A 4 14.15 -9.04 -26.49
C PRO A 4 13.75 -9.07 -25.01
N LYS A 5 13.29 -10.23 -24.51
CA LYS A 5 12.87 -10.43 -23.13
C LYS A 5 13.74 -11.51 -22.49
N LEU A 6 14.31 -11.19 -21.34
CA LEU A 6 15.21 -12.03 -20.57
C LEU A 6 14.63 -12.18 -19.17
N GLU A 7 14.48 -13.41 -18.73
CA GLU A 7 13.94 -13.75 -17.42
C GLU A 7 14.83 -14.84 -16.81
N TYR A 8 15.29 -14.57 -15.60
CA TYR A 8 16.16 -15.45 -14.84
C TYR A 8 15.56 -15.58 -13.44
N ASP A 9 15.26 -16.82 -13.05
CA ASP A 9 14.64 -17.16 -11.78
C ASP A 9 15.36 -18.36 -11.18
N ASP A 10 15.79 -18.24 -9.93
CA ASP A 10 16.50 -19.28 -9.19
C ASP A 10 15.75 -19.77 -7.93
N SER A 11 14.49 -19.35 -7.73
CA SER A 11 13.75 -19.61 -6.50
C SER A 11 13.57 -21.09 -6.18
N GLU A 12 13.60 -21.95 -7.21
CA GLU A 12 13.48 -23.40 -7.09
C GLU A 12 14.82 -24.13 -7.27
N TYR A 13 15.92 -23.42 -7.46
CA TYR A 13 17.23 -23.99 -7.79
C TYR A 13 17.99 -24.39 -6.54
N SER A 14 18.67 -25.54 -6.60
CA SER A 14 19.71 -25.89 -5.64
C SER A 14 20.89 -24.92 -5.74
N GLU A 15 21.72 -24.83 -4.70
CA GLU A 15 22.89 -23.93 -4.69
C GLU A 15 23.74 -24.09 -5.97
N GLU A 16 24.07 -25.34 -6.37
CA GLU A 16 24.85 -25.62 -7.58
C GLU A 16 24.20 -25.12 -8.88
N GLU A 17 22.88 -25.15 -8.97
CA GLU A 17 22.12 -24.67 -10.13
C GLU A 17 22.12 -23.14 -10.18
N ARG A 18 22.04 -22.47 -9.02
CA ARG A 18 22.20 -21.00 -8.91
C ARG A 18 23.56 -20.55 -9.45
N TYR A 19 24.65 -21.21 -9.05
CA TYR A 19 26.01 -20.94 -9.56
C TYR A 19 26.09 -21.03 -11.10
N LYS A 20 25.48 -22.06 -11.68
CA LYS A 20 25.47 -22.27 -13.14
C LYS A 20 24.65 -21.18 -13.84
N LEU A 21 23.52 -20.78 -13.26
CA LEU A 21 22.69 -19.71 -13.78
C LEU A 21 23.43 -18.38 -13.79
N HIS A 22 24.05 -17.99 -12.67
CA HIS A 22 24.80 -16.73 -12.57
C HIS A 22 25.96 -16.69 -13.57
N SER A 23 26.74 -17.77 -13.65
CA SER A 23 27.83 -17.91 -14.63
C SER A 23 27.31 -17.79 -16.07
N PHE A 24 26.11 -18.33 -16.34
CA PHE A 24 25.47 -18.19 -17.64
C PHE A 24 25.07 -16.74 -17.92
N ILE A 25 24.51 -16.01 -16.95
CA ILE A 25 24.10 -14.60 -17.13
C ILE A 25 25.34 -13.74 -17.39
N ASP A 26 26.40 -13.89 -16.60
CA ASP A 26 27.67 -13.18 -16.77
C ASP A 26 28.25 -13.33 -18.18
N PHE A 27 28.16 -14.53 -18.74
CA PHE A 27 28.68 -14.79 -20.07
C PHE A 27 27.71 -14.36 -21.18
N SER A 28 26.40 -14.57 -20.99
CA SER A 28 25.40 -14.42 -22.05
C SER A 28 24.91 -12.98 -22.22
N LEU A 29 24.75 -12.23 -21.14
CA LEU A 29 24.15 -10.90 -21.14
C LEU A 29 25.02 -9.85 -21.86
N PRO A 30 26.36 -9.79 -21.65
CA PRO A 30 27.23 -8.88 -22.42
C PRO A 30 27.26 -9.22 -23.92
N LEU A 31 27.15 -10.52 -24.25
CA LEU A 31 27.11 -11.04 -25.62
C LEU A 31 25.74 -10.89 -26.30
N HIS A 32 24.75 -10.34 -25.60
CA HIS A 32 23.44 -10.09 -26.18
C HIS A 32 23.62 -9.17 -27.39
N LYS A 33 23.02 -9.52 -28.54
CA LYS A 33 23.23 -8.77 -29.81
C LYS A 33 22.17 -7.71 -30.06
N ALA A 34 21.05 -7.75 -29.33
CA ALA A 34 19.98 -6.78 -29.53
C ALA A 34 20.43 -5.39 -29.06
N PRO A 35 20.18 -4.34 -29.86
CA PRO A 35 20.46 -2.96 -29.46
C PRO A 35 19.51 -2.48 -28.36
N VAL A 36 18.33 -3.11 -28.25
CA VAL A 36 17.29 -2.84 -27.26
C VAL A 36 16.96 -4.12 -26.51
N ILE A 37 16.88 -4.04 -25.18
CA ILE A 37 16.28 -5.07 -24.32
C ILE A 37 14.87 -4.59 -23.95
N GLU A 38 13.84 -5.32 -24.36
CA GLU A 38 12.46 -4.97 -23.98
C GLU A 38 12.23 -5.23 -22.49
N SER A 39 12.72 -6.34 -21.95
CA SER A 39 12.48 -6.71 -20.55
C SER A 39 13.65 -7.50 -19.99
N LEU A 40 14.11 -7.14 -18.80
CA LEU A 40 15.02 -7.93 -17.98
C LEU A 40 14.39 -8.17 -16.60
N ARG A 41 14.16 -9.43 -16.26
CA ARG A 41 13.68 -9.87 -14.95
C ARG A 41 14.71 -10.76 -14.28
N LEU A 42 15.09 -10.38 -13.07
CA LEU A 42 16.02 -11.08 -12.20
C LEU A 42 15.26 -11.41 -10.91
N ASN A 43 15.00 -12.69 -10.65
CA ASN A 43 14.36 -13.18 -9.43
C ASN A 43 15.32 -14.13 -8.72
N PHE A 44 15.93 -13.66 -7.64
CA PHE A 44 16.97 -14.40 -6.93
C PHE A 44 16.66 -14.58 -5.45
N ASP A 45 16.88 -15.79 -4.96
CA ASP A 45 16.77 -16.15 -3.56
C ASP A 45 18.14 -16.15 -2.88
N VAL A 46 18.45 -15.09 -2.12
CA VAL A 46 19.78 -14.87 -1.53
C VAL A 46 19.92 -15.53 -0.15
N CYS A 47 19.76 -16.85 -0.07
CA CYS A 47 19.52 -17.54 1.21
C CYS A 47 20.71 -17.55 2.20
N ASN A 48 21.97 -17.34 1.78
CA ASN A 48 23.15 -17.50 2.65
C ASN A 48 24.27 -16.46 2.43
N ARG A 49 25.11 -16.20 3.46
CA ARG A 49 26.38 -15.40 3.32
C ARG A 49 27.37 -15.96 2.31
N PHE A 50 27.19 -17.22 1.93
CA PHE A 50 28.02 -17.94 0.99
C PHE A 50 27.35 -18.08 -0.38
N ASP A 51 26.15 -17.50 -0.58
CA ASP A 51 25.59 -17.36 -1.91
C ASP A 51 26.51 -16.39 -2.69
N PRO A 52 26.97 -16.79 -3.88
CA PRO A 52 28.05 -16.13 -4.61
C PRO A 52 27.60 -14.90 -5.39
N ILE A 53 26.35 -14.46 -5.24
CA ILE A 53 25.90 -13.21 -5.85
C ILE A 53 26.65 -12.10 -5.11
N TYR A 54 27.80 -11.71 -5.63
CA TYR A 54 28.38 -10.43 -5.26
C TYR A 54 27.39 -9.37 -5.73
N SER A 55 27.10 -8.41 -4.86
CA SER A 55 26.36 -7.18 -5.20
C SER A 55 26.76 -6.60 -6.56
N ASP A 56 28.06 -6.68 -6.87
CA ASP A 56 28.69 -6.31 -8.13
C ASP A 56 28.09 -6.97 -9.38
N ASP A 57 27.60 -8.21 -9.30
CA ASP A 57 27.10 -8.94 -10.47
C ASP A 57 25.73 -8.44 -10.90
N ILE A 58 24.84 -8.19 -9.94
CA ILE A 58 23.55 -7.51 -10.21
C ILE A 58 23.80 -6.12 -10.79
N GLU A 59 24.75 -5.36 -10.22
CA GLU A 59 25.11 -4.04 -10.73
C GLU A 59 25.57 -4.13 -12.20
N LYS A 60 26.46 -5.07 -12.53
CA LYS A 60 26.95 -5.31 -13.91
C LYS A 60 25.81 -5.71 -14.85
N TRP A 61 24.90 -6.58 -14.43
CA TRP A 61 23.79 -7.05 -15.25
C TRP A 61 22.82 -5.91 -15.55
N VAL A 62 22.46 -5.13 -14.53
CA VAL A 62 21.64 -3.93 -14.69
C VAL A 62 22.33 -2.89 -15.57
N LEU A 63 23.63 -2.65 -15.37
CA LEU A 63 24.41 -1.73 -16.19
C LEU A 63 24.40 -2.14 -17.67
N THR A 64 24.55 -3.44 -17.94
CA THR A 64 24.46 -4.00 -19.29
C THR A 64 23.07 -3.73 -19.88
N ALA A 65 22.01 -3.95 -19.12
CA ALA A 65 20.64 -3.70 -19.58
C ALA A 65 20.39 -2.22 -19.90
N VAL A 66 20.83 -1.32 -19.01
CA VAL A 66 20.75 0.13 -19.21
C VAL A 66 21.51 0.55 -20.47
N SER A 67 22.71 0.00 -20.70
CA SER A 67 23.49 0.27 -21.92
C SER A 67 22.79 -0.16 -23.21
N ARG A 68 21.83 -1.09 -23.10
CA ARG A 68 20.99 -1.61 -24.20
C ARG A 68 19.57 -1.06 -24.13
N CYS A 69 19.39 0.16 -23.63
CA CYS A 69 18.12 0.88 -23.66
C CYS A 69 16.94 0.06 -23.12
N VAL A 70 17.12 -0.59 -21.97
CA VAL A 70 16.07 -1.43 -21.37
C VAL A 70 14.75 -0.66 -21.19
N HIS A 71 13.62 -1.30 -21.52
CA HIS A 71 12.27 -0.72 -21.29
C HIS A 71 11.68 -1.17 -19.95
N GLU A 72 11.83 -2.44 -19.59
CA GLU A 72 11.31 -3.00 -18.34
C GLU A 72 12.44 -3.65 -17.55
N LEU A 73 12.62 -3.24 -16.30
CA LEU A 73 13.57 -3.85 -15.39
C LEU A 73 12.86 -4.29 -14.11
N SER A 74 13.00 -5.57 -13.77
CA SER A 74 12.55 -6.13 -12.50
C SER A 74 13.72 -6.82 -11.81
N VAL A 75 13.98 -6.45 -10.55
CA VAL A 75 14.96 -7.12 -9.69
C VAL A 75 14.29 -7.46 -8.37
N THR A 76 14.19 -8.76 -8.09
CA THR A 76 13.62 -9.30 -6.86
C THR A 76 14.69 -10.12 -6.14
N LEU A 77 14.96 -9.75 -4.89
CA LEU A 77 15.88 -10.45 -3.99
C LEU A 77 15.09 -10.93 -2.76
N ALA A 78 14.88 -12.24 -2.64
CA ALA A 78 13.91 -12.80 -1.69
C ALA A 78 14.41 -12.87 -0.22
N SER A 79 15.72 -12.84 0.01
CA SER A 79 16.28 -13.04 1.35
C SER A 79 16.47 -11.74 2.14
N MET A 80 16.25 -11.87 3.45
CA MET A 80 16.20 -10.76 4.42
C MET A 80 17.48 -10.65 5.27
N HIS A 81 18.44 -11.57 5.12
CA HIS A 81 19.48 -11.78 6.12
C HIS A 81 20.87 -11.23 5.78
N TYR A 82 21.18 -10.91 4.50
CA TYR A 82 22.56 -10.60 4.09
C TYR A 82 22.69 -9.45 3.07
N GLU A 83 23.94 -9.07 2.78
CA GLU A 83 24.37 -7.80 2.15
C GLU A 83 23.83 -7.52 0.74
N LEU A 84 24.04 -6.26 0.34
CA LEU A 84 23.09 -5.42 -0.39
C LEU A 84 23.52 -5.24 -1.84
N ALA A 85 22.61 -5.52 -2.79
CA ALA A 85 22.87 -5.22 -4.20
C ALA A 85 22.85 -3.71 -4.44
N GLY A 86 23.96 -3.16 -4.94
CA GLY A 86 24.03 -1.80 -5.46
C GLY A 86 23.38 -1.72 -6.84
N LEU A 87 22.71 -0.61 -7.12
CA LEU A 87 22.24 -0.32 -8.47
C LEU A 87 23.08 0.79 -9.11
N PRO A 88 23.40 0.66 -10.41
CA PRO A 88 24.22 1.65 -11.07
C PRO A 88 23.45 2.97 -11.20
N SER A 89 24.12 4.10 -10.96
CA SER A 89 23.50 5.44 -11.03
C SER A 89 22.90 5.75 -12.41
N SER A 90 23.44 5.13 -13.46
CA SER A 90 22.95 5.23 -14.85
C SER A 90 21.50 4.73 -14.99
N LEU A 91 21.05 3.79 -14.15
CA LEU A 91 19.67 3.33 -14.12
C LEU A 91 18.70 4.49 -13.91
N PHE A 92 19.00 5.39 -12.98
CA PHE A 92 18.14 6.53 -12.60
C PHE A 92 18.18 7.70 -13.60
N THR A 93 18.93 7.56 -14.69
CA THR A 93 18.97 8.50 -15.83
C THR A 93 18.57 7.84 -17.15
N CYS A 94 18.11 6.58 -17.09
CA CYS A 94 17.75 5.79 -18.25
C CYS A 94 16.48 6.34 -18.92
N LYS A 95 16.64 6.86 -20.15
CA LYS A 95 15.54 7.50 -20.89
C LYS A 95 14.55 6.51 -21.52
N SER A 96 14.96 5.26 -21.69
CA SER A 96 14.15 4.21 -22.31
C SER A 96 13.28 3.46 -21.29
N LEU A 97 13.61 3.54 -20.00
CA LEU A 97 12.96 2.79 -18.94
C LEU A 97 11.50 3.26 -18.75
N VAL A 98 10.58 2.31 -18.86
CA VAL A 98 9.11 2.49 -18.73
C VAL A 98 8.60 1.86 -17.43
N ILE A 99 9.15 0.72 -17.04
CA ILE A 99 8.78 -0.03 -15.82
C ILE A 99 10.05 -0.31 -15.01
N LEU A 100 10.03 0.06 -13.72
CA LEU A 100 11.06 -0.30 -12.76
C LEU A 100 10.43 -0.96 -11.54
N GLU A 101 10.78 -2.22 -11.30
CA GLU A 101 10.34 -2.99 -10.14
C GLU A 101 11.56 -3.45 -9.35
N LEU A 102 11.67 -3.01 -8.10
CA LEU A 102 12.75 -3.38 -7.19
C LEU A 102 12.11 -3.95 -5.92
N THR A 103 12.42 -5.19 -5.58
CA THR A 103 11.91 -5.87 -4.39
C THR A 103 13.05 -6.56 -3.64
N GLY A 104 13.11 -6.38 -2.32
CA GLY A 104 14.16 -6.93 -1.47
C GLY A 104 15.11 -5.84 -0.97
N LYS A 105 16.12 -6.22 -0.18
CA LYS A 105 17.11 -5.31 0.41
C LYS A 105 18.10 -4.78 -0.64
N ILE A 106 17.63 -3.83 -1.43
CA ILE A 106 18.40 -3.19 -2.51
C ILE A 106 18.83 -1.80 -2.07
N PHE A 107 20.11 -1.46 -2.26
CA PHE A 107 20.64 -0.15 -1.92
C PHE A 107 20.58 0.77 -3.12
N VAL A 108 19.90 1.88 -2.94
CA VAL A 108 19.80 2.89 -3.98
C VAL A 108 20.54 4.15 -3.55
N ASN A 109 21.69 4.36 -4.20
CA ASN A 109 22.34 5.66 -4.23
C ASN A 109 21.57 6.55 -5.21
N PHE A 110 20.50 7.19 -4.74
CA PHE A 110 19.74 8.12 -5.56
C PHE A 110 20.66 9.30 -5.96
N PRO A 111 20.93 9.52 -7.26
CA PRO A 111 21.62 10.72 -7.67
C PRO A 111 20.79 11.95 -7.28
N ARG A 112 21.45 13.08 -7.03
CA ARG A 112 20.78 14.36 -6.69
C ARG A 112 19.66 14.75 -7.66
N MET A 113 19.73 14.25 -8.90
CA MET A 113 18.66 14.37 -9.89
C MET A 113 18.37 13.00 -10.51
N VAL A 114 17.17 12.49 -10.26
CA VAL A 114 16.60 11.35 -10.98
C VAL A 114 15.96 11.88 -12.27
N PHE A 115 16.31 11.32 -13.43
CA PHE A 115 15.78 11.74 -14.73
C PHE A 115 15.31 10.54 -15.54
N LEU A 116 14.04 10.18 -15.35
CA LEU A 116 13.40 9.00 -15.95
C LEU A 116 12.19 9.43 -16.80
N PRO A 117 12.40 10.08 -17.96
CA PRO A 117 11.34 10.76 -18.71
C PRO A 117 10.27 9.84 -19.30
N SER A 118 10.56 8.55 -19.45
CA SER A 118 9.64 7.55 -20.01
C SER A 118 8.99 6.67 -18.95
N LEU A 119 9.39 6.79 -17.69
CA LEU A 119 8.97 5.90 -16.62
C LEU A 119 7.49 6.15 -16.30
N LYS A 120 6.71 5.09 -16.34
CA LYS A 120 5.26 5.10 -16.06
C LYS A 120 4.91 4.30 -14.83
N PHE A 121 5.67 3.25 -14.52
CA PHE A 121 5.44 2.34 -13.40
C PHE A 121 6.70 2.25 -12.56
N LEU A 122 6.58 2.57 -11.28
CA LEU A 122 7.64 2.45 -10.29
C LEU A 122 7.14 1.65 -9.09
N ILE A 123 7.78 0.53 -8.82
CA ILE A 123 7.50 -0.32 -7.67
C ILE A 123 8.80 -0.48 -6.89
N LEU A 124 8.81 0.01 -5.65
CA LEU A 124 9.94 -0.12 -4.73
C LEU A 124 9.45 -0.83 -3.48
N ARG A 125 9.98 -2.01 -3.18
CA ARG A 125 9.63 -2.77 -1.98
C ARG A 125 10.89 -3.12 -1.19
N LEU A 126 10.98 -2.61 0.03
CA LEU A 126 12.10 -2.83 0.97
C LEU A 126 13.45 -2.25 0.49
N VAL A 127 13.39 -1.15 -0.25
CA VAL A 127 14.59 -0.44 -0.74
C VAL A 127 15.15 0.44 0.38
N GLU A 128 16.47 0.32 0.62
CA GLU A 128 17.19 1.05 1.66
C GLU A 128 18.17 2.08 1.05
N HIS A 129 18.46 3.15 1.80
CA HIS A 129 19.47 4.14 1.41
C HIS A 129 20.84 3.79 2.01
N ASN A 130 21.91 4.04 1.25
CA ASN A 130 23.28 3.78 1.70
C ASN A 130 23.71 4.64 2.89
N LYS A 131 24.29 4.00 3.92
CA LYS A 131 24.62 4.59 5.23
C LYS A 131 26.06 5.14 5.29
N ASP A 132 26.64 5.48 4.14
CA ASP A 132 28.08 5.75 4.07
C ASP A 132 28.55 7.07 4.72
N ASP A 133 27.67 7.93 5.25
CA ASP A 133 28.13 9.05 6.08
C ASP A 133 27.10 9.53 7.10
N ASN A 134 27.50 9.47 8.38
CA ASN A 134 27.11 10.30 9.52
C ASN A 134 25.65 10.78 9.57
N ASN A 135 24.81 10.21 10.46
CA ASN A 135 23.72 10.83 11.24
C ASN A 135 22.87 11.93 10.55
N THR A 136 22.83 11.96 9.21
CA THR A 136 22.24 13.03 8.43
C THR A 136 20.93 12.51 7.89
N PRO A 137 19.85 13.22 8.18
CA PRO A 137 18.55 12.78 7.74
C PRO A 137 18.47 12.81 6.21
N PHE A 138 18.00 11.71 5.62
CA PHE A 138 17.80 11.60 4.18
C PHE A 138 16.32 11.74 3.83
N THR A 139 16.03 12.53 2.78
CA THR A 139 14.69 12.65 2.20
C THR A 139 14.68 12.01 0.81
N LEU A 140 13.90 10.94 0.64
CA LEU A 140 13.71 10.32 -0.67
C LEU A 140 12.81 11.22 -1.54
N SER A 141 13.32 11.71 -2.67
CA SER A 141 12.54 12.54 -3.60
C SER A 141 12.23 11.80 -4.90
N VAL A 142 10.95 11.52 -5.16
CA VAL A 142 10.45 10.93 -6.41
C VAL A 142 9.84 12.02 -7.27
N ILE A 143 10.64 12.57 -8.19
CA ILE A 143 10.22 13.65 -9.09
C ILE A 143 10.24 13.12 -10.53
N VAL A 144 9.14 12.49 -10.93
CA VAL A 144 9.01 11.82 -12.23
C VAL A 144 7.69 12.24 -12.89
N PRO A 145 7.70 13.28 -13.75
CA PRO A 145 6.48 13.85 -14.31
C PRO A 145 5.64 12.90 -15.18
N SER A 146 6.28 11.86 -15.75
CA SER A 146 5.65 10.83 -16.58
C SER A 146 4.99 9.70 -15.78
N LEU A 147 5.28 9.60 -14.48
CA LEU A 147 4.88 8.48 -13.64
C LEU A 147 3.36 8.41 -13.50
N GLN A 148 2.79 7.23 -13.69
CA GLN A 148 1.35 6.97 -13.63
C GLN A 148 0.99 6.05 -12.46
N THR A 149 1.90 5.16 -12.08
CA THR A 149 1.72 4.19 -10.99
C THR A 149 2.95 4.21 -10.10
N LEU A 150 2.73 4.38 -8.80
CA LEU A 150 3.77 4.33 -7.77
C LEU A 150 3.35 3.38 -6.66
N THR A 151 4.16 2.37 -6.39
CA THR A 151 4.01 1.46 -5.25
C THR A 151 5.26 1.50 -4.40
N LEU A 152 5.11 1.77 -3.11
CA LEU A 152 6.18 1.84 -2.14
C LEU A 152 5.89 0.90 -0.97
N LYS A 153 6.81 0.02 -0.62
CA LYS A 153 6.78 -0.76 0.63
C LYS A 153 8.01 -0.38 1.45
N ILE A 154 7.81 0.35 2.54
CA ILE A 154 8.88 0.95 3.36
C ILE A 154 9.03 0.14 4.65
N SER A 155 10.27 -0.15 5.07
CA SER A 155 10.58 -0.84 6.33
C SER A 155 10.62 0.14 7.52
N ARG A 156 10.04 -0.28 8.64
CA ARG A 156 10.06 0.46 9.92
C ARG A 156 11.32 0.07 10.68
N GLY A 157 12.35 0.93 10.69
CA GLY A 157 13.60 0.66 11.43
C GLY A 157 14.83 1.47 11.03
N SER A 158 14.81 2.24 9.95
CA SER A 158 15.89 3.22 9.73
C SER A 158 15.63 4.47 10.55
N ASP A 159 16.31 4.62 11.68
CA ASP A 159 16.22 5.74 12.65
C ASP A 159 16.51 7.15 12.06
N HIS A 160 16.66 7.31 10.74
CA HIS A 160 17.24 8.52 10.12
C HIS A 160 16.61 8.99 8.80
N SER A 161 15.43 8.52 8.39
CA SER A 161 14.76 9.11 7.21
C SER A 161 13.74 10.17 7.65
N GLU A 162 13.99 11.44 7.29
CA GLU A 162 13.13 12.57 7.65
C GLU A 162 11.84 12.64 6.82
N GLY A 163 11.82 12.02 5.63
CA GLY A 163 10.58 11.87 4.88
C GLY A 163 10.73 11.45 3.43
N LEU A 164 9.60 11.37 2.76
CA LEU A 164 9.46 10.97 1.36
C LEU A 164 8.71 12.07 0.60
N VAL A 165 9.33 12.71 -0.38
CA VAL A 165 8.70 13.73 -1.23
C VAL A 165 8.34 13.12 -2.57
N ILE A 166 7.07 13.17 -2.95
CA ILE A 166 6.57 12.67 -4.23
C ILE A 166 5.97 13.83 -5.01
N ASN A 167 6.59 14.15 -6.15
CA ASN A 167 6.10 15.15 -7.10
C ASN A 167 5.95 14.50 -8.49
N THR A 168 4.76 13.96 -8.73
CA THR A 168 4.44 13.17 -9.93
C THR A 168 3.06 13.57 -10.47
N PRO A 169 2.94 14.71 -11.18
CA PRO A 169 1.64 15.27 -11.59
C PRO A 169 0.80 14.40 -12.54
N SER A 170 1.38 13.33 -13.09
CA SER A 170 0.67 12.36 -13.94
C SER A 170 0.21 11.11 -13.19
N LEU A 171 0.41 11.04 -11.87
CA LEU A 171 0.10 9.88 -11.05
C LEU A 171 -1.41 9.61 -11.04
N LYS A 172 -1.77 8.36 -11.32
CA LYS A 172 -3.15 7.86 -11.35
C LYS A 172 -3.41 6.82 -10.26
N TYR A 173 -2.39 6.04 -9.92
CA TYR A 173 -2.43 5.03 -8.88
C TYR A 173 -1.27 5.22 -7.91
N PHE A 174 -1.58 5.28 -6.62
CA PHE A 174 -0.61 5.36 -5.54
C PHE A 174 -0.85 4.22 -4.55
N ASN A 175 0.20 3.50 -4.18
CA ASN A 175 0.17 2.50 -3.14
C ASN A 175 1.35 2.70 -2.19
N ILE A 176 1.08 2.83 -0.90
CA ILE A 176 2.10 2.84 0.15
C ILE A 176 1.74 1.82 1.22
N LEU A 177 2.63 0.86 1.42
CA LEU A 177 2.53 -0.19 2.42
C LEU A 177 3.66 -0.02 3.44
N TYR A 178 3.36 -0.23 4.71
CA TYR A 178 4.38 -0.24 5.75
C TYR A 178 4.63 -1.67 6.21
N TYR A 179 5.90 -2.01 6.38
CA TYR A 179 6.31 -3.29 6.95
C TYR A 179 6.96 -3.05 8.31
N VAL A 180 6.44 -3.70 9.34
CA VAL A 180 7.00 -3.69 10.70
C VAL A 180 8.00 -4.85 10.78
N GLU A 181 9.27 -4.55 11.04
CA GLU A 181 10.24 -5.59 11.39
C GLU A 181 9.87 -6.22 12.73
N GLU A 182 10.08 -7.53 12.86
CA GLU A 182 9.64 -8.39 13.99
C GLU A 182 10.07 -7.89 15.38
N TYR A 183 11.02 -6.94 15.45
CA TYR A 183 11.59 -6.39 16.67
C TYR A 183 11.40 -4.87 16.87
N ALA A 184 10.67 -4.19 15.98
CA ALA A 184 10.44 -2.75 16.12
C ALA A 184 9.53 -2.46 17.33
N ARG A 185 9.99 -1.59 18.24
CA ARG A 185 9.18 -1.14 19.38
C ARG A 185 7.99 -0.31 18.85
N ASP A 186 6.84 -0.46 19.51
CA ASP A 186 5.57 0.18 19.10
C ASP A 186 5.63 1.73 19.21
N ASP A 187 6.65 2.23 19.91
CA ASP A 187 6.90 3.64 20.18
C ASP A 187 7.97 4.18 19.20
N ASP A 188 7.65 5.29 18.54
CA ASP A 188 8.61 6.33 18.15
C ASP A 188 9.25 6.38 16.74
N SER A 189 8.49 6.22 15.65
CA SER A 189 8.84 6.99 14.43
C SER A 189 7.65 7.24 13.51
N ASN A 190 7.28 8.52 13.40
CA ASN A 190 6.37 9.02 12.39
C ASN A 190 7.16 9.18 11.07
N TYR A 191 6.92 8.30 10.10
CA TYR A 191 7.42 8.52 8.75
C TYR A 191 6.50 9.50 8.04
N SER A 192 6.92 10.77 7.99
CA SER A 192 6.22 11.76 7.20
C SER A 192 6.49 11.54 5.70
N TYR A 193 5.45 11.28 4.91
CA TYR A 193 5.54 11.40 3.46
C TYR A 193 4.73 12.60 2.98
N TYR A 194 5.30 13.28 2.00
CA TYR A 194 4.82 14.49 1.35
C TYR A 194 4.46 14.15 -0.08
N LEU A 195 3.19 13.90 -0.32
CA LEU A 195 2.63 13.83 -1.67
C LEU A 195 2.20 15.24 -2.07
N GLU A 196 2.90 15.83 -3.04
CA GLU A 196 2.45 17.10 -3.65
C GLU A 196 1.12 16.90 -4.39
N ASP A 197 0.46 18.00 -4.75
CA ASP A 197 -0.83 17.98 -5.44
C ASP A 197 -0.78 17.07 -6.69
N THR A 198 -1.52 15.96 -6.64
CA THR A 198 -1.63 14.96 -7.70
C THR A 198 -3.04 14.99 -8.29
N PRO A 199 -3.37 15.98 -9.15
CA PRO A 199 -4.75 16.22 -9.59
C PRO A 199 -5.35 15.10 -10.45
N LYS A 200 -4.53 14.16 -10.93
CA LYS A 200 -4.94 13.02 -11.74
C LYS A 200 -5.05 11.71 -10.94
N LEU A 201 -4.84 11.75 -9.62
CA LEU A 201 -4.89 10.56 -8.78
C LEU A 201 -6.31 10.00 -8.76
N GLU A 202 -6.49 8.80 -9.30
CA GLU A 202 -7.79 8.13 -9.39
C GLU A 202 -7.98 7.11 -8.27
N GLU A 203 -6.88 6.47 -7.85
CA GLU A 203 -6.87 5.40 -6.88
C GLU A 203 -5.68 5.50 -5.93
N ALA A 204 -5.95 5.30 -4.65
CA ALA A 204 -4.92 5.28 -3.61
C ALA A 204 -5.16 4.14 -2.61
N ASP A 205 -4.10 3.39 -2.32
CA ASP A 205 -4.04 2.40 -1.23
C ASP A 205 -2.96 2.84 -0.24
N ILE A 206 -3.37 3.15 0.99
CA ILE A 206 -2.52 3.84 1.95
C ILE A 206 -2.61 3.13 3.28
N GLU A 207 -1.55 2.41 3.61
CA GLU A 207 -1.23 2.02 4.96
C GLU A 207 -0.32 3.09 5.55
N SER A 208 -0.55 3.57 6.78
CA SER A 208 0.33 4.55 7.43
C SER A 208 0.09 4.65 8.93
N THR A 209 1.14 4.94 9.70
CA THR A 209 1.06 5.14 11.14
C THR A 209 1.31 6.61 11.46
N TYR A 210 0.28 7.32 11.92
CA TYR A 210 0.27 8.75 12.28
C TYR A 210 0.60 9.74 11.14
N PRO A 211 -0.07 9.66 9.97
CA PRO A 211 0.18 10.61 8.88
C PRO A 211 -0.19 12.05 9.29
N ASP A 212 0.51 13.05 8.71
CA ASP A 212 0.06 14.45 8.73
C ASP A 212 -1.28 14.53 7.97
N ILE A 213 -2.37 14.49 8.72
CA ILE A 213 -3.73 14.34 8.18
C ILE A 213 -4.10 15.49 7.24
N ASN A 214 -3.60 16.70 7.49
CA ASN A 214 -3.94 17.88 6.70
C ASN A 214 -3.26 17.87 5.34
N LYS A 215 -2.04 17.34 5.24
CA LYS A 215 -1.35 17.14 3.95
C LYS A 215 -1.91 15.94 3.21
N PHE A 216 -2.10 14.84 3.95
CA PHE A 216 -2.71 13.62 3.45
C PHE A 216 -4.03 13.91 2.74
N VAL A 217 -5.00 14.55 3.40
CA VAL A 217 -6.33 14.77 2.80
C VAL A 217 -6.28 15.66 1.56
N ARG A 218 -5.40 16.67 1.51
CA ARG A 218 -5.23 17.51 0.31
C ARG A 218 -4.79 16.69 -0.89
N SER A 219 -3.83 15.79 -0.69
CA SER A 219 -3.24 14.98 -1.77
C SER A 219 -4.22 13.96 -2.37
N ILE A 220 -5.19 13.46 -1.58
CA ILE A 220 -6.15 12.44 -2.01
C ILE A 220 -7.54 12.99 -2.33
N ARG A 221 -7.72 14.31 -2.44
CA ARG A 221 -9.06 14.90 -2.63
C ARG A 221 -9.77 14.42 -3.91
N ALA A 222 -9.02 14.20 -4.99
CA ALA A 222 -9.56 13.87 -6.32
C ALA A 222 -9.81 12.37 -6.55
N VAL A 223 -9.52 11.51 -5.56
CA VAL A 223 -9.57 10.06 -5.75
C VAL A 223 -10.99 9.53 -5.90
N LYS A 224 -11.15 8.50 -6.74
CA LYS A 224 -12.42 7.77 -6.93
C LYS A 224 -12.46 6.49 -6.10
N ARG A 225 -11.29 5.89 -5.86
CA ARG A 225 -11.10 4.66 -5.08
C ARG A 225 -10.05 4.90 -4.01
N LEU A 226 -10.41 4.65 -2.76
CA LEU A 226 -9.54 4.87 -1.63
C LEU A 226 -9.54 3.65 -0.72
N SER A 227 -8.36 3.14 -0.38
CA SER A 227 -8.14 2.11 0.63
C SER A 227 -7.23 2.69 1.71
N LEU A 228 -7.67 2.66 2.97
CA LEU A 228 -6.96 3.26 4.09
C LEU A 228 -6.74 2.26 5.22
N CYS A 229 -5.52 2.17 5.68
CA CYS A 229 -5.12 1.49 6.90
C CYS A 229 -4.28 2.45 7.75
N ILE A 230 -4.94 3.31 8.53
CA ILE A 230 -4.27 4.38 9.26
C ILE A 230 -4.45 4.29 10.78
N ARG A 231 -3.39 4.61 11.53
CA ARG A 231 -3.45 4.91 12.96
C ARG A 231 -3.37 6.42 13.16
N VAL A 232 -4.30 7.00 13.90
CA VAL A 232 -4.35 8.46 14.16
C VAL A 232 -4.44 8.73 15.66
N ASN A 233 -3.74 9.77 16.11
CA ASN A 233 -3.80 10.25 17.50
C ASN A 233 -5.16 10.89 17.79
N THR A 234 -5.61 10.80 19.04
CA THR A 234 -6.94 11.27 19.48
C THR A 234 -7.16 12.78 19.33
N GLU A 235 -6.09 13.58 19.40
CA GLU A 235 -6.15 15.05 19.29
C GLU A 235 -6.11 15.53 17.82
N GLU A 236 -5.77 14.66 16.87
CA GLU A 236 -5.64 14.93 15.43
C GLU A 236 -6.69 14.20 14.58
N ALA A 237 -7.63 13.50 15.21
CA ALA A 237 -8.54 12.55 14.55
C ALA A 237 -9.52 13.17 13.52
N LEU A 238 -9.47 14.49 13.30
CA LEU A 238 -10.29 15.19 12.32
C LEU A 238 -9.44 16.27 11.64
N TYR A 239 -9.12 16.08 10.36
CA TYR A 239 -8.69 17.16 9.50
C TYR A 239 -9.73 18.29 9.51
N HIS A 240 -9.27 19.51 9.21
CA HIS A 240 -10.14 20.70 9.25
C HIS A 240 -11.46 20.50 8.49
N GLU A 241 -12.54 21.04 9.04
CA GLU A 241 -13.85 21.09 8.38
C GLU A 241 -13.79 21.82 7.03
N GLY A 242 -14.59 21.35 6.07
CA GLY A 242 -14.70 21.93 4.72
C GLY A 242 -13.97 21.17 3.62
N ILE A 243 -13.36 20.03 3.91
CA ILE A 243 -12.83 19.13 2.86
C ILE A 243 -13.97 18.24 2.36
N VAL A 244 -14.13 18.18 1.04
CA VAL A 244 -15.13 17.33 0.38
C VAL A 244 -14.42 16.47 -0.67
N PHE A 245 -14.65 15.16 -0.58
CA PHE A 245 -14.26 14.15 -1.56
C PHE A 245 -15.35 14.02 -2.62
N ASP A 246 -15.39 14.97 -3.54
CA ASP A 246 -16.44 15.11 -4.54
C ASP A 246 -16.40 14.04 -5.66
N GLN A 247 -15.36 13.20 -5.71
CA GLN A 247 -15.23 12.10 -6.68
C GLN A 247 -15.23 10.71 -6.06
N LEU A 248 -15.12 10.60 -4.73
CA LEU A 248 -14.94 9.31 -4.06
C LEU A 248 -16.19 8.44 -4.20
N GLN A 249 -16.02 7.28 -4.82
CA GLN A 249 -17.07 6.31 -5.10
C GLN A 249 -16.87 4.99 -4.35
N HIS A 250 -15.62 4.60 -4.08
CA HIS A 250 -15.31 3.38 -3.37
C HIS A 250 -14.35 3.66 -2.22
N LEU A 251 -14.73 3.25 -1.01
CA LEU A 251 -13.93 3.40 0.20
C LEU A 251 -13.72 2.04 0.85
N LYS A 252 -12.46 1.68 1.07
CA LYS A 252 -12.05 0.60 1.97
C LYS A 252 -11.35 1.19 3.18
N LEU A 253 -11.72 0.75 4.38
CA LEU A 253 -11.12 1.24 5.61
C LEU A 253 -10.77 0.07 6.54
N CYS A 254 -9.51 -0.01 6.94
CA CYS A 254 -9.03 -0.97 7.90
C CYS A 254 -9.45 -0.58 9.32
N SER A 255 -10.01 -1.51 10.08
CA SER A 255 -10.47 -1.32 11.46
C SER A 255 -9.40 -1.59 12.53
N CYS A 256 -8.11 -1.63 12.15
CA CYS A 256 -7.02 -1.93 13.08
C CYS A 256 -6.61 -0.76 13.99
N GLY A 257 -6.93 0.49 13.63
CA GLY A 257 -6.54 1.68 14.38
C GLY A 257 -7.58 2.07 15.45
N SER A 258 -7.16 2.48 16.65
CA SER A 258 -8.07 2.84 17.75
C SER A 258 -9.16 3.88 17.42
N ASN A 259 -8.92 4.75 16.45
CA ASN A 259 -9.84 5.81 16.01
C ASN A 259 -10.43 5.57 14.60
N TRP A 260 -10.33 4.35 14.05
CA TRP A 260 -10.80 4.04 12.69
C TRP A 260 -12.27 4.45 12.46
N SER A 261 -13.13 4.27 13.47
CA SER A 261 -14.56 4.57 13.39
C SER A 261 -14.86 6.07 13.29
N LYS A 262 -14.05 6.93 13.92
CA LYS A 262 -14.14 8.39 13.77
C LYS A 262 -13.76 8.83 12.37
N VAL A 263 -12.69 8.23 11.82
CA VAL A 263 -12.26 8.45 10.43
C VAL A 263 -13.36 8.03 9.47
N LEU A 264 -13.99 6.87 9.69
CA LEU A 264 -15.12 6.40 8.89
C LEU A 264 -16.27 7.42 8.87
N VAL A 265 -16.74 7.84 10.06
CA VAL A 265 -17.84 8.81 10.17
C VAL A 265 -17.53 10.08 9.39
N ARG A 266 -16.30 10.57 9.50
CA ARG A 266 -15.89 11.78 8.81
C ARG A 266 -15.88 11.59 7.29
N LEU A 267 -15.28 10.51 6.79
CA LEU A 267 -15.28 10.20 5.36
C LEU A 267 -16.69 10.03 4.81
N LEU A 268 -17.62 9.43 5.56
CA LEU A 268 -19.02 9.32 5.16
C LEU A 268 -19.67 10.69 4.96
N LYS A 269 -19.43 11.64 5.87
CA LYS A 269 -19.94 13.01 5.75
C LYS A 269 -19.37 13.74 4.54
N ASP A 270 -18.08 13.56 4.31
CA ASP A 270 -17.32 14.35 3.33
C ASP A 270 -17.32 13.73 1.93
N SER A 271 -17.93 12.55 1.73
CA SER A 271 -17.93 11.81 0.45
C SER A 271 -19.35 11.62 -0.12
N PRO A 272 -19.98 12.66 -0.70
CA PRO A 272 -21.40 12.63 -1.07
C PRO A 272 -21.75 11.64 -2.20
N LEU A 273 -20.77 11.18 -2.99
CA LEU A 273 -20.96 10.27 -4.12
C LEU A 273 -20.57 8.82 -3.81
N LEU A 274 -20.29 8.48 -2.55
CA LEU A 274 -19.82 7.15 -2.16
C LEU A 274 -20.87 6.07 -2.49
N ARG A 275 -20.46 5.05 -3.24
CA ARG A 275 -21.29 3.93 -3.70
C ARG A 275 -20.96 2.62 -3.02
N ASP A 276 -19.69 2.38 -2.74
CA ASP A 276 -19.22 1.13 -2.14
C ASP A 276 -18.39 1.43 -0.89
N LEU A 277 -18.80 0.83 0.22
CA LEU A 277 -18.12 0.93 1.50
C LEU A 277 -17.68 -0.47 1.96
N GLU A 278 -16.39 -0.65 2.22
CA GLU A 278 -15.82 -1.85 2.83
C GLU A 278 -15.07 -1.47 4.11
N VAL A 279 -15.45 -2.06 5.24
CA VAL A 279 -14.66 -2.06 6.47
C VAL A 279 -14.01 -3.44 6.58
N TYR A 280 -12.70 -3.49 6.77
CA TYR A 280 -11.96 -4.74 6.83
C TYR A 280 -10.92 -4.73 7.96
N LEU A 281 -10.38 -5.89 8.30
CA LEU A 281 -9.20 -6.00 9.16
C LEU A 281 -8.09 -6.66 8.34
N ASN A 282 -6.92 -6.02 8.27
CA ASN A 282 -5.75 -6.61 7.61
C ASN A 282 -5.22 -7.79 8.44
N ASP A 283 -4.95 -8.93 7.79
CA ASP A 283 -4.51 -10.16 8.46
C ASP A 283 -3.18 -9.96 9.20
N ASP A 284 -2.29 -9.14 8.63
CA ASP A 284 -1.01 -8.75 9.23
C ASP A 284 -1.18 -7.94 10.54
N HIS A 285 -2.37 -7.38 10.79
CA HIS A 285 -2.68 -6.56 11.96
C HIS A 285 -3.46 -7.29 13.05
N THR A 286 -3.77 -8.56 12.86
CA THR A 286 -4.55 -9.39 13.80
C THR A 286 -3.90 -9.52 15.19
N TYR A 287 -2.57 -9.35 15.28
CA TYR A 287 -1.82 -9.43 16.54
C TYR A 287 -1.74 -8.11 17.31
N SER A 288 -2.08 -6.97 16.70
CA SER A 288 -2.12 -5.67 17.38
C SER A 288 -3.43 -5.58 18.18
N ARG A 289 -3.45 -6.32 19.28
CA ARG A 289 -4.60 -6.48 20.17
C ARG A 289 -4.89 -5.21 20.97
N VAL A 290 -5.99 -4.54 20.67
CA VAL A 290 -7.08 -4.17 21.59
C VAL A 290 -8.33 -4.12 20.71
N ASP A 291 -9.47 -4.63 21.15
CA ASP A 291 -10.76 -4.35 20.50
C ASP A 291 -10.89 -2.84 20.34
N ALA A 292 -10.57 -2.31 19.15
CA ALA A 292 -10.49 -0.88 18.94
C ALA A 292 -11.89 -0.32 19.16
N PRO A 293 -12.12 0.46 20.24
CA PRO A 293 -13.46 0.82 20.63
C PRO A 293 -14.11 1.64 19.52
N VAL A 294 -15.27 1.18 19.05
CA VAL A 294 -16.03 1.91 18.04
C VAL A 294 -16.64 3.13 18.72
N SER A 295 -16.07 4.30 18.46
CA SER A 295 -16.43 5.57 19.10
C SER A 295 -16.98 6.54 18.06
N TRP A 296 -18.22 6.30 17.64
CA TRP A 296 -18.91 7.07 16.60
C TRP A 296 -20.10 7.88 17.16
N GLN A 297 -20.57 7.53 18.35
CA GLN A 297 -21.72 8.15 19.01
C GLN A 297 -21.40 9.64 19.28
N ASN A 298 -22.37 10.52 19.03
CA ASN A 298 -22.24 11.99 19.04
C ASN A 298 -21.49 12.61 17.84
N GLN A 299 -21.08 11.83 16.83
CA GLN A 299 -20.46 12.39 15.62
C GLN A 299 -21.41 12.42 14.41
N LEU A 300 -22.55 11.74 14.44
CA LEU A 300 -23.52 11.65 13.34
C LEU A 300 -24.83 12.40 13.65
N ASP A 301 -24.73 13.69 13.98
CA ASP A 301 -25.91 14.54 14.28
C ASP A 301 -26.87 14.67 13.08
N CYS A 302 -26.34 14.49 11.88
CA CYS A 302 -27.10 14.46 10.62
C CYS A 302 -26.69 13.23 9.81
N VAL A 303 -27.64 12.70 9.05
CA VAL A 303 -27.39 11.55 8.17
C VAL A 303 -26.53 11.98 6.98
N PRO A 304 -25.37 11.36 6.73
CA PRO A 304 -24.52 11.67 5.60
C PRO A 304 -25.24 11.54 4.25
N THR A 305 -24.96 12.44 3.33
CA THR A 305 -25.61 12.49 2.00
C THR A 305 -25.44 11.18 1.23
N CYS A 306 -24.27 10.54 1.34
CA CYS A 306 -24.01 9.28 0.64
C CYS A 306 -24.95 8.15 1.06
N LEU A 307 -25.30 8.05 2.35
CA LEU A 307 -26.26 7.05 2.82
C LEU A 307 -27.64 7.31 2.20
N LEU A 308 -28.05 8.58 2.10
CA LEU A 308 -29.36 8.93 1.58
C LEU A 308 -29.50 8.75 0.07
N ALA A 309 -28.41 8.91 -0.70
CA ALA A 309 -28.50 9.15 -2.14
C ALA A 309 -27.64 8.26 -3.04
N SER A 310 -26.56 7.62 -2.53
CA SER A 310 -25.58 6.98 -3.41
C SER A 310 -25.07 5.62 -2.96
N LEU A 311 -25.06 5.30 -1.66
CA LEU A 311 -24.46 4.06 -1.16
C LEU A 311 -25.26 2.84 -1.64
N GLU A 312 -24.61 1.99 -2.42
CA GLU A 312 -25.18 0.80 -3.05
C GLU A 312 -24.69 -0.50 -2.41
N THR A 313 -23.42 -0.56 -1.98
CA THR A 313 -22.89 -1.74 -1.31
C THR A 313 -22.22 -1.39 0.01
N PHE A 314 -22.39 -2.28 0.97
CA PHE A 314 -21.74 -2.23 2.27
C PHE A 314 -21.17 -3.61 2.60
N LYS A 315 -19.89 -3.67 2.92
CA LYS A 315 -19.21 -4.88 3.37
C LYS A 315 -18.48 -4.59 4.66
N TRP A 316 -18.58 -5.49 5.63
CA TRP A 316 -17.77 -5.43 6.84
C TRP A 316 -17.23 -6.83 7.15
N THR A 317 -15.91 -6.99 7.18
CA THR A 317 -15.23 -8.23 7.58
C THR A 317 -14.66 -8.17 8.99
N VAL A 318 -14.63 -9.31 9.66
CA VAL A 318 -14.08 -9.48 11.02
C VAL A 318 -14.82 -8.60 12.05
N VAL A 319 -16.15 -8.67 12.06
CA VAL A 319 -16.97 -8.03 13.10
C VAL A 319 -16.87 -8.82 14.40
N TYR A 320 -16.59 -8.14 15.52
CA TYR A 320 -16.44 -8.75 16.84
C TYR A 320 -17.77 -8.96 17.56
N GLY A 321 -18.82 -8.25 17.15
CA GLY A 321 -20.16 -8.31 17.71
C GLY A 321 -20.35 -7.42 18.93
N SER A 322 -19.53 -6.39 19.10
CA SER A 322 -19.75 -5.40 20.18
C SER A 322 -21.04 -4.62 19.93
N HIS A 323 -21.63 -4.06 20.98
CA HIS A 323 -22.88 -3.30 20.85
C HIS A 323 -22.71 -2.12 19.89
N GLU A 324 -21.56 -1.45 19.96
CA GLU A 324 -21.24 -0.28 19.16
C GLU A 324 -21.03 -0.61 17.67
N GLU A 325 -20.45 -1.77 17.35
CA GLU A 325 -20.34 -2.27 15.97
C GLU A 325 -21.73 -2.57 15.39
N ILE A 326 -22.55 -3.29 16.15
CA ILE A 326 -23.91 -3.67 15.72
C ILE A 326 -24.76 -2.43 15.52
N ASP A 327 -24.67 -1.43 16.40
CA ASP A 327 -25.40 -0.18 16.24
C ASP A 327 -24.94 0.63 15.02
N LEU A 328 -23.64 0.61 14.69
CA LEU A 328 -23.13 1.24 13.47
C LEU A 328 -23.69 0.55 12.21
N VAL A 329 -23.70 -0.78 12.19
CA VAL A 329 -24.33 -1.56 11.10
C VAL A 329 -25.80 -1.20 10.97
N LYS A 330 -26.55 -1.20 12.09
CA LYS A 330 -27.98 -0.80 12.10
C LYS A 330 -28.18 0.61 11.59
N TYR A 331 -27.32 1.54 12.01
CA TYR A 331 -27.39 2.93 11.55
C TYR A 331 -27.25 3.01 10.03
N ILE A 332 -26.26 2.33 9.44
CA ILE A 332 -26.07 2.30 7.98
C ILE A 332 -27.27 1.64 7.31
N LEU A 333 -27.71 0.46 7.75
CA LEU A 333 -28.86 -0.24 7.17
C LEU A 333 -30.14 0.59 7.21
N ARG A 334 -30.40 1.28 8.31
CA ARG A 334 -31.59 2.12 8.51
C ARG A 334 -31.59 3.34 7.60
N ASN A 335 -30.43 3.95 7.39
CA ASN A 335 -30.32 5.24 6.70
C ASN A 335 -29.97 5.11 5.22
N ALA A 336 -29.33 4.01 4.81
CA ALA A 336 -28.89 3.79 3.44
C ALA A 336 -30.07 3.46 2.51
N ARG A 337 -30.54 4.45 1.74
CA ARG A 337 -31.78 4.32 0.92
C ARG A 337 -31.57 3.63 -0.41
N CYS A 338 -30.35 3.66 -0.94
CA CYS A 338 -29.97 3.08 -2.23
C CYS A 338 -29.27 1.72 -2.09
N LEU A 339 -29.12 1.21 -0.85
CA LEU A 339 -28.34 0.01 -0.55
C LEU A 339 -28.95 -1.22 -1.23
N LYS A 340 -28.16 -1.92 -2.05
CA LYS A 340 -28.54 -3.13 -2.77
C LYS A 340 -28.06 -4.38 -2.03
N ALA A 341 -26.86 -4.34 -1.48
CA ALA A 341 -26.26 -5.46 -0.77
C ALA A 341 -25.50 -5.00 0.48
N ALA A 342 -25.73 -5.71 1.59
CA ALA A 342 -24.97 -5.60 2.82
C ALA A 342 -24.37 -6.98 3.15
N LYS A 343 -23.05 -7.08 3.24
CA LYS A 343 -22.32 -8.33 3.54
C LYS A 343 -21.57 -8.19 4.86
N ILE A 344 -21.96 -8.95 5.86
CA ILE A 344 -21.36 -8.90 7.20
C ILE A 344 -20.69 -10.25 7.48
N LEU A 345 -19.39 -10.25 7.70
CA LEU A 345 -18.61 -11.43 8.11
C LEU A 345 -18.15 -11.20 9.55
N PHE A 346 -18.68 -12.03 10.46
CA PHE A 346 -18.25 -12.05 11.85
C PHE A 346 -16.95 -12.83 11.99
N ARG A 347 -16.14 -12.49 13.00
CA ARG A 347 -14.97 -13.30 13.34
C ARG A 347 -15.39 -14.71 13.80
N PRO A 348 -14.52 -15.72 13.66
CA PRO A 348 -14.75 -17.02 14.28
C PRO A 348 -14.89 -16.88 15.81
N PRO A 349 -15.87 -17.56 16.44
CA PRO A 349 -16.01 -17.58 17.89
C PRO A 349 -14.91 -18.44 18.52
N PHE A 350 -14.42 -18.04 19.70
CA PHE A 350 -13.42 -18.83 20.46
C PHE A 350 -14.08 -19.79 21.46
N CYS A 351 -15.34 -19.58 21.81
CA CYS A 351 -16.11 -20.43 22.71
C CYS A 351 -17.62 -20.32 22.45
N GLN A 352 -18.41 -21.24 23.02
CA GLN A 352 -19.88 -21.28 22.83
C GLN A 352 -20.56 -19.98 23.25
N GLN A 353 -20.10 -19.34 24.34
CA GLN A 353 -20.68 -18.09 24.81
C GLN A 353 -20.50 -16.94 23.81
N GLU A 354 -19.40 -16.92 23.06
CA GLU A 354 -19.20 -15.96 21.98
C GLU A 354 -20.05 -16.31 20.77
N GLU A 355 -20.15 -17.58 20.41
CA GLU A 355 -21.01 -18.04 19.32
C GLU A 355 -22.47 -17.61 19.55
N ASP A 356 -23.00 -17.85 20.76
CA ASP A 356 -24.36 -17.44 21.13
C ASP A 356 -24.54 -15.91 21.03
N LYS A 357 -23.53 -15.13 21.43
CA LYS A 357 -23.54 -13.66 21.31
C LYS A 357 -23.57 -13.20 19.86
N LEU A 358 -22.72 -13.78 19.01
CA LEU A 358 -22.67 -13.47 17.58
C LEU A 358 -23.98 -13.83 16.90
N GLU A 359 -24.61 -14.94 17.30
CA GLU A 359 -25.87 -15.38 16.71
C GLU A 359 -27.06 -14.51 17.15
N MET A 360 -27.09 -14.06 18.40
CA MET A 360 -28.01 -13.01 18.82
C MET A 360 -27.83 -11.73 18.01
N ALA A 361 -26.59 -11.31 17.74
CA ALA A 361 -26.31 -10.14 16.92
C ALA A 361 -26.78 -10.31 15.46
N LYS A 362 -26.60 -11.49 14.86
CA LYS A 362 -27.14 -11.79 13.52
C LYS A 362 -28.66 -11.74 13.48
N GLN A 363 -29.33 -12.28 14.48
CA GLN A 363 -30.79 -12.24 14.58
C GLN A 363 -31.29 -10.79 14.71
N ASP A 364 -30.66 -10.00 15.58
CA ASP A 364 -30.98 -8.60 15.78
C ASP A 364 -30.79 -7.77 14.49
N LEU A 365 -29.68 -7.95 13.78
CA LEU A 365 -29.44 -7.33 12.47
C LEU A 365 -30.45 -7.80 11.40
N SER A 366 -30.86 -9.06 11.44
CA SER A 366 -31.85 -9.60 10.49
C SER A 366 -33.22 -8.95 10.64
N LEU A 367 -33.62 -8.67 11.88
CA LEU A 367 -34.89 -8.02 12.25
C LEU A 367 -34.84 -6.49 12.16
N SER A 368 -33.65 -5.91 12.01
CA SER A 368 -33.46 -4.47 11.95
C SER A 368 -34.10 -3.83 10.71
N PHE A 369 -34.69 -2.64 10.90
CA PHE A 369 -35.29 -1.88 9.82
C PHE A 369 -34.24 -1.47 8.78
N ARG A 370 -34.59 -1.59 7.50
CA ARG A 370 -33.74 -1.21 6.36
C ARG A 370 -34.37 -0.04 5.61
N GLY A 371 -33.59 1.02 5.41
CA GLY A 371 -34.02 2.19 4.65
C GLY A 371 -34.26 1.86 3.17
N SER A 372 -33.44 0.96 2.62
CA SER A 372 -33.62 0.41 1.28
C SER A 372 -34.46 -0.86 1.29
N LYS A 373 -35.52 -0.87 0.48
CA LYS A 373 -36.41 -2.05 0.30
C LYS A 373 -35.77 -3.18 -0.51
N THR A 374 -34.75 -2.86 -1.31
CA THR A 374 -34.06 -3.82 -2.18
C THR A 374 -32.80 -4.41 -1.53
N CYS A 375 -32.44 -3.96 -0.33
CA CYS A 375 -31.22 -4.38 0.34
C CYS A 375 -31.27 -5.85 0.76
N GLN A 376 -30.36 -6.64 0.19
CA GLN A 376 -30.07 -8.00 0.63
C GLN A 376 -28.99 -7.96 1.71
N LEU A 377 -29.36 -8.32 2.94
CA LEU A 377 -28.41 -8.53 4.03
C LEU A 377 -27.97 -10.00 4.02
N VAL A 378 -26.67 -10.24 3.91
CA VAL A 378 -26.07 -11.57 3.88
C VAL A 378 -25.00 -11.65 4.96
N PHE A 379 -25.05 -12.71 5.76
CA PHE A 379 -23.94 -13.08 6.64
C PHE A 379 -23.06 -14.07 5.88
N VAL A 380 -21.79 -13.73 5.70
CA VAL A 380 -20.82 -14.50 4.90
C VAL A 380 -19.88 -15.25 5.82
#